data_AF-A0A7T8B7U8-F1
#
_entry.id   AF-A0A7T8B7U8-F1
#
_cell.length_a   1.000
_cell.length_b   1.000
_cell.length_c   1.000
_cell.angle_alpha   90.00
_cell.angle_beta   90.00
_cell.angle_gamma   90.00
#
_symmetry.space_group_name_H-M   'P 1'
#
loop_
_entity.id
_entity.type
_entity.pdbx_description
1 polymer ?
#
loop_
_entity_poly.entity_id
_entity_poly.type
_entity_poly.pdbx_seq_one_letter_code
_entity_poly.pdbx_strand_id
1 'polypeptide(L)'
;MKKPRFRRIVLFLALPAVFSLFFTACTDFFSTSLGSWAARDWSGKTIPVNSDNVHDLIAQAENDPDMSLAVLRGIEDAVSKASGKDKTDLQSAALEAATNASGIGNEIIGNVGDILKASDEDDNGKISAIINSTIDSLGNLGETSDILVRILPDPDTDPAGFQAFLDNSAAEDLGMAAVILLAAESKNNGGADEYLENGFDPANPKNDNEKMALALAQGVGDKIGAGTGSDGEKALRDILEELGLL
;
A
#
# COMPACT_ATOMS: atom_id res chain seq x y z
N MET A 1 55.18 21.48 -35.40
CA MET A 1 55.02 20.42 -34.38
C MET A 1 53.63 20.49 -33.78
N LYS A 2 52.83 19.41 -33.88
CA LYS A 2 51.78 19.01 -32.93
C LYS A 2 51.43 17.53 -33.20
N LYS A 3 52.04 16.63 -32.43
CA LYS A 3 51.61 15.24 -32.17
C LYS A 3 50.88 15.23 -30.80
N PRO A 4 50.11 14.20 -30.43
CA PRO A 4 49.20 13.35 -31.22
C PRO A 4 47.80 13.27 -30.56
N ARG A 5 46.71 13.22 -31.34
CA ARG A 5 45.32 13.04 -30.84
C ARG A 5 44.80 11.59 -30.90
N PHE A 6 45.68 10.60 -31.02
CA PHE A 6 45.28 9.21 -31.28
C PHE A 6 45.23 8.28 -30.04
N ARG A 7 45.60 8.76 -28.84
CA ARG A 7 45.64 7.94 -27.61
C ARG A 7 44.38 8.00 -26.73
N ARG A 8 43.42 8.88 -27.04
CA ARG A 8 42.18 9.03 -26.22
C ARG A 8 40.98 8.24 -26.72
N ILE A 9 41.00 7.71 -27.95
CA ILE A 9 39.84 7.02 -28.51
C ILE A 9 39.82 5.54 -28.10
N VAL A 10 40.98 4.92 -27.88
CA VAL A 10 41.06 3.48 -27.52
C VAL A 10 40.69 3.22 -26.04
N LEU A 11 40.83 4.21 -25.15
CA LEU A 11 40.45 4.06 -23.74
C LEU A 11 38.93 4.19 -23.49
N PHE A 12 38.18 4.79 -24.42
CA PHE A 12 36.72 4.98 -24.31
C PHE A 12 35.91 3.76 -24.75
N LEU A 13 36.52 2.79 -25.44
CA LEU A 13 35.84 1.58 -25.92
C LEU A 13 35.99 0.37 -24.99
N ALA A 14 36.96 0.38 -24.06
CA ALA A 14 37.16 -0.72 -23.12
C ALA A 14 36.35 -0.56 -21.81
N LEU A 15 35.98 0.67 -21.43
CA LEU A 15 35.13 0.91 -20.25
C LEU A 15 33.68 0.40 -20.39
N PRO A 16 32.97 0.59 -21.53
CA PRO A 16 31.60 0.12 -21.64
C PRO A 16 31.49 -1.40 -21.75
N ALA A 17 32.51 -2.10 -22.29
CA ALA A 17 32.49 -3.56 -22.39
C ALA A 17 32.66 -4.26 -21.02
N VAL A 18 33.45 -3.68 -20.12
CA VAL A 18 33.59 -4.19 -18.74
C VAL A 18 32.39 -3.80 -17.88
N PHE A 19 31.77 -2.64 -18.15
CA PHE A 19 30.53 -2.22 -17.49
C PHE A 19 29.32 -3.08 -17.91
N SER A 20 29.18 -3.42 -19.19
CA SER A 20 28.13 -4.33 -19.68
C SER A 20 28.26 -5.74 -19.08
N LEU A 21 29.46 -6.30 -18.95
CA LEU A 21 29.66 -7.63 -18.36
C LEU A 21 29.32 -7.70 -16.86
N PHE A 22 29.46 -6.59 -16.12
CA PHE A 22 29.03 -6.52 -14.71
C PHE A 22 27.50 -6.42 -14.58
N PHE A 23 26.81 -5.69 -15.47
CA PHE A 23 25.35 -5.58 -15.42
C PHE A 23 24.62 -6.83 -15.93
N THR A 24 25.18 -7.56 -16.91
CA THR A 24 24.59 -8.84 -17.34
C THR A 24 24.75 -9.93 -16.27
N ALA A 25 25.88 -9.99 -15.56
CA ALA A 25 26.07 -10.94 -14.47
C ALA A 25 25.18 -10.64 -13.24
N CYS A 26 24.91 -9.36 -12.93
CA CYS A 26 23.96 -8.98 -11.89
C CYS A 26 22.51 -9.33 -12.28
N THR A 27 22.10 -9.04 -13.51
CA THR A 27 20.74 -9.38 -13.99
C THR A 27 20.52 -10.89 -14.14
N ASP A 28 21.55 -11.65 -14.50
CA ASP A 28 21.48 -13.12 -14.54
C ASP A 28 21.40 -13.71 -13.13
N PHE A 29 22.11 -13.18 -12.12
CA PHE A 29 21.97 -13.63 -10.72
C PHE A 29 20.60 -13.29 -10.13
N PHE A 30 20.06 -12.08 -10.37
CA PHE A 30 18.74 -11.70 -9.89
C PHE A 30 17.61 -12.45 -10.63
N SER A 31 17.72 -12.67 -11.94
CA SER A 31 16.71 -13.42 -12.70
C SER A 31 16.74 -14.93 -12.43
N THR A 32 17.89 -15.53 -12.13
CA THR A 32 17.96 -16.97 -11.80
C THR A 32 17.74 -17.28 -10.31
N SER A 33 18.12 -16.39 -9.38
CA SER A 33 17.90 -16.61 -7.94
C SER A 33 16.54 -16.08 -7.45
N LEU A 34 16.17 -14.82 -7.76
CA LEU A 34 14.86 -14.25 -7.42
C LEU A 34 13.78 -14.60 -8.43
N GLY A 35 14.11 -14.81 -9.71
CA GLY A 35 13.10 -15.19 -10.70
C GLY A 35 12.48 -16.57 -10.43
N SER A 36 13.22 -17.49 -9.78
CA SER A 36 12.64 -18.76 -9.30
C SER A 36 11.67 -18.60 -8.11
N TRP A 37 11.70 -17.43 -7.47
CA TRP A 37 10.93 -17.09 -6.28
C TRP A 37 9.73 -16.19 -6.63
N ALA A 38 9.90 -15.22 -7.52
CA ALA A 38 8.83 -14.44 -8.14
C ALA A 38 7.96 -15.27 -9.12
N ALA A 39 8.50 -16.35 -9.71
CA ALA A 39 7.71 -17.30 -10.51
C ALA A 39 6.96 -18.35 -9.66
N ARG A 40 7.03 -18.28 -8.32
CA ARG A 40 6.24 -19.16 -7.47
C ARG A 40 4.83 -18.64 -7.39
N ASP A 41 3.88 -19.55 -7.57
CA ASP A 41 2.50 -19.31 -7.18
C ASP A 41 2.44 -19.18 -5.65
N TRP A 42 2.26 -17.95 -5.17
CA TRP A 42 2.10 -17.61 -3.75
C TRP A 42 0.63 -17.65 -3.30
N SER A 43 -0.31 -17.89 -4.23
CA SER A 43 -1.72 -18.02 -3.89
C SER A 43 -1.92 -19.14 -2.86
N GLY A 44 -2.66 -18.83 -1.80
CA GLY A 44 -2.92 -19.75 -0.68
C GLY A 44 -1.72 -20.15 0.19
N LYS A 45 -0.54 -19.51 0.05
CA LYS A 45 0.63 -19.79 0.91
C LYS A 45 0.76 -18.75 2.03
N THR A 46 1.28 -19.20 3.15
CA THR A 46 1.67 -18.37 4.30
C THR A 46 3.19 -18.35 4.43
N ILE A 47 3.79 -17.17 4.51
CA ILE A 47 5.22 -17.00 4.75
C ILE A 47 5.45 -16.84 6.27
N PRO A 48 6.41 -17.55 6.90
CA PRO A 48 6.73 -17.33 8.30
C PRO A 48 7.26 -15.90 8.53
N VAL A 49 6.52 -15.11 9.31
CA VAL A 49 6.86 -13.72 9.64
C VAL A 49 7.09 -13.58 11.15
N ASN A 50 8.01 -12.70 11.53
CA ASN A 50 8.23 -12.21 12.89
C ASN A 50 8.75 -10.76 12.83
N SER A 51 8.92 -10.13 14.00
CA SER A 51 9.39 -8.73 14.08
C SER A 51 10.80 -8.53 13.52
N ASP A 52 11.64 -9.57 13.48
CA ASP A 52 13.01 -9.49 12.95
C ASP A 52 13.07 -9.49 11.41
N ASN A 53 12.09 -10.11 10.73
CA ASN A 53 12.13 -10.33 9.28
C ASN A 53 11.03 -9.63 8.47
N VAL A 54 10.02 -9.05 9.13
CA VAL A 54 8.82 -8.53 8.46
C VAL A 54 9.16 -7.46 7.42
N HIS A 55 10.03 -6.51 7.74
CA HIS A 55 10.40 -5.44 6.80
C HIS A 55 11.19 -5.96 5.59
N ASP A 56 12.08 -6.92 5.80
CA ASP A 56 12.84 -7.54 4.70
C ASP A 56 11.92 -8.34 3.76
N LEU A 57 10.88 -8.97 4.31
CA LEU A 57 9.90 -9.72 3.53
C LEU A 57 8.96 -8.78 2.75
N ILE A 58 8.53 -7.68 3.36
CA ILE A 58 7.73 -6.64 2.68
C ILE A 58 8.52 -6.04 1.52
N ALA A 59 9.78 -5.67 1.75
CA ALA A 59 10.65 -5.13 0.71
C ALA A 59 10.89 -6.13 -0.44
N GLN A 60 10.95 -7.43 -0.14
CA GLN A 60 11.04 -8.47 -1.17
C GLN A 60 9.74 -8.67 -1.95
N ALA A 61 8.59 -8.37 -1.32
CA ALA A 61 7.27 -8.48 -1.92
C ALA A 61 6.88 -7.25 -2.75
N GLU A 62 7.70 -6.19 -2.73
CA GLU A 62 7.42 -4.92 -3.38
C GLU A 62 7.10 -5.14 -4.88
N ASN A 63 5.94 -4.67 -5.32
CA ASN A 63 5.39 -4.85 -6.67
C ASN A 63 4.89 -6.26 -7.04
N ASP A 64 4.80 -7.18 -6.09
CA ASP A 64 4.14 -8.48 -6.26
C ASP A 64 2.93 -8.58 -5.29
N PRO A 65 1.70 -8.30 -5.77
CA PRO A 65 0.50 -8.33 -4.94
C PRO A 65 0.22 -9.70 -4.31
N ASP A 66 0.52 -10.80 -5.02
CA ASP A 66 0.22 -12.16 -4.53
C ASP A 66 1.23 -12.57 -3.44
N MET A 67 2.49 -12.21 -3.63
CA MET A 67 3.50 -12.41 -2.60
C MET A 67 3.25 -11.51 -1.39
N SER A 68 2.86 -10.25 -1.61
CA SER A 68 2.51 -9.32 -0.54
C SER A 68 1.33 -9.83 0.28
N LEU A 69 0.34 -10.44 -0.37
CA LEU A 69 -0.77 -11.12 0.31
C LEU A 69 -0.28 -12.31 1.14
N ALA A 70 0.67 -13.11 0.64
CA ALA A 70 1.26 -14.21 1.39
C ALA A 70 2.07 -13.75 2.62
N VAL A 71 2.75 -12.60 2.52
CA VAL A 71 3.41 -11.92 3.66
C VAL A 71 2.36 -11.43 4.64
N LEU A 72 1.28 -10.78 4.18
CA LEU A 72 0.20 -10.28 5.02
C LEU A 72 -0.49 -11.40 5.82
N ARG A 73 -0.78 -12.55 5.19
CA ARG A 73 -1.27 -13.75 5.90
C ARG A 73 -0.25 -14.28 6.92
N GLY A 74 1.04 -14.14 6.64
CA GLY A 74 2.11 -14.45 7.58
C GLY A 74 2.12 -13.52 8.80
N ILE A 75 1.92 -12.22 8.57
CA ILE A 75 1.76 -11.22 9.63
C ILE A 75 0.54 -11.55 10.49
N GLU A 76 -0.59 -11.93 9.89
CA GLU A 76 -1.80 -12.36 10.62
C GLU A 76 -1.51 -13.48 11.61
N ASP A 77 -0.87 -14.55 11.16
CA ASP A 77 -0.48 -15.67 12.02
C ASP A 77 0.51 -15.24 13.12
N ALA A 78 1.46 -14.36 12.81
CA ALA A 78 2.44 -13.84 13.76
C ALA A 78 1.81 -12.94 14.84
N VAL A 79 0.92 -12.03 14.45
CA VAL A 79 0.20 -11.11 15.35
C VAL A 79 -0.64 -11.88 16.36
N SER A 80 -1.24 -13.00 15.95
CA SER A 80 -2.02 -13.87 16.85
C SER A 80 -1.19 -14.48 18.00
N LYS A 81 0.14 -14.51 17.86
CA LYS A 81 1.09 -15.11 18.81
C LYS A 81 1.96 -14.06 19.51
N ALA A 82 2.06 -12.86 18.95
CA ALA A 82 2.89 -11.78 19.47
C ALA A 82 2.20 -11.03 20.63
N SER A 83 2.98 -10.29 21.40
CA SER A 83 2.47 -9.42 22.47
C SER A 83 3.34 -8.18 22.63
N GLY A 84 2.80 -7.14 23.27
CA GLY A 84 3.53 -5.90 23.52
C GLY A 84 4.05 -5.26 22.23
N LYS A 85 5.30 -4.79 22.26
CA LYS A 85 5.91 -4.05 21.14
C LYS A 85 5.96 -4.86 19.84
N ASP A 86 6.30 -6.15 19.91
CA ASP A 86 6.37 -6.99 18.71
C ASP A 86 5.02 -7.08 17.99
N LYS A 87 3.92 -7.13 18.75
CA LYS A 87 2.57 -7.13 18.18
C LYS A 87 2.28 -5.82 17.46
N THR A 88 2.58 -4.70 18.11
CA THR A 88 2.39 -3.35 17.54
C THR A 88 3.24 -3.16 16.27
N ASP A 89 4.50 -3.58 16.27
CA ASP A 89 5.39 -3.48 15.12
C ASP A 89 4.86 -4.30 13.93
N LEU A 90 4.39 -5.52 14.18
CA LEU A 90 3.78 -6.37 13.16
C LEU A 90 2.47 -5.78 12.62
N GLN A 91 1.65 -5.18 13.49
CA GLN A 91 0.40 -4.52 13.08
C GLN A 91 0.67 -3.28 12.22
N SER A 92 1.68 -2.46 12.55
CA SER A 92 2.11 -1.34 11.71
C SER A 92 2.67 -1.82 10.37
N ALA A 93 3.50 -2.87 10.37
CA ALA A 93 4.03 -3.45 9.13
C ALA A 93 2.93 -4.06 8.23
N ALA A 94 1.81 -4.47 8.80
CA ALA A 94 0.65 -4.95 8.04
C ALA A 94 0.07 -3.90 7.09
N LEU A 95 0.20 -2.60 7.40
CA LEU A 95 -0.33 -1.52 6.56
C LEU A 95 0.39 -1.43 5.21
N GLU A 96 1.72 -1.48 5.24
CA GLU A 96 2.55 -1.50 4.04
C GLU A 96 2.33 -2.78 3.23
N ALA A 97 2.32 -3.94 3.92
CA ALA A 97 2.03 -5.22 3.29
C ALA A 97 0.65 -5.25 2.62
N ALA A 98 -0.37 -4.67 3.27
CA ALA A 98 -1.72 -4.57 2.71
C ALA A 98 -1.80 -3.60 1.52
N THR A 99 -1.08 -2.48 1.58
CA THR A 99 -0.97 -1.55 0.45
C THR A 99 -0.43 -2.26 -0.79
N ASN A 100 0.65 -3.03 -0.64
CA ASN A 100 1.23 -3.80 -1.73
C ASN A 100 0.32 -4.97 -2.18
N ALA A 101 -0.29 -5.69 -1.22
CA ALA A 101 -1.17 -6.83 -1.49
C ALA A 101 -2.44 -6.43 -2.23
N SER A 102 -3.03 -5.30 -1.87
CA SER A 102 -4.24 -4.79 -2.52
C SER A 102 -3.97 -4.38 -3.97
N GLY A 103 -2.74 -3.99 -4.31
CA GLY A 103 -2.37 -3.43 -5.61
C GLY A 103 -2.80 -1.97 -5.82
N ILE A 104 -3.44 -1.35 -4.82
CA ILE A 104 -4.06 -0.03 -4.95
C ILE A 104 -3.03 1.06 -5.26
N GLY A 105 -1.83 1.00 -4.67
CA GLY A 105 -0.77 1.98 -4.91
C GLY A 105 -0.32 2.01 -6.37
N ASN A 106 -0.14 0.83 -6.98
CA ASN A 106 0.27 0.71 -8.37
C ASN A 106 -0.81 1.19 -9.33
N GLU A 107 -2.08 0.86 -9.06
CA GLU A 107 -3.19 1.31 -9.90
C GLU A 107 -3.45 2.81 -9.77
N ILE A 108 -3.34 3.40 -8.57
CA ILE A 108 -3.45 4.85 -8.39
C ILE A 108 -2.36 5.57 -9.20
N ILE A 109 -1.11 5.12 -9.10
CA ILE A 109 0.00 5.71 -9.87
C ILE A 109 -0.21 5.52 -11.39
N GLY A 110 -0.70 4.36 -11.81
CA GLY A 110 -0.99 4.05 -13.21
C GLY A 110 -2.08 4.95 -13.81
N ASN A 111 -3.09 5.30 -13.01
CA ASN A 111 -4.26 6.05 -13.46
C ASN A 111 -4.22 7.56 -13.12
N VAL A 112 -3.23 8.03 -12.34
CA VAL A 112 -3.16 9.42 -11.87
C VAL A 112 -3.25 10.45 -13.01
N GLY A 113 -2.61 10.16 -14.15
CA GLY A 113 -2.63 11.06 -15.31
C GLY A 113 -4.03 11.20 -15.93
N ASP A 114 -4.79 10.11 -15.96
CA ASP A 114 -6.16 10.10 -16.49
C ASP A 114 -7.15 10.71 -15.49
N ILE A 115 -6.95 10.51 -14.19
CA ILE A 115 -7.72 11.18 -13.12
C ILE A 115 -7.52 12.68 -13.18
N LEU A 116 -6.26 13.15 -13.24
CA LEU A 116 -5.94 14.59 -13.33
C LEU A 116 -6.57 15.21 -14.57
N LYS A 117 -6.48 14.52 -15.71
CA LYS A 117 -7.09 15.00 -16.95
C LYS A 117 -8.62 15.08 -16.85
N ALA A 118 -9.27 14.07 -16.27
CA ALA A 118 -10.71 14.08 -16.07
C ALA A 118 -11.14 15.18 -15.08
N SER A 119 -10.33 15.44 -14.05
CA SER A 119 -10.52 16.55 -13.12
C SER A 119 -10.38 17.91 -13.80
N ASP A 120 -9.38 18.10 -14.67
CA ASP A 120 -9.22 19.35 -15.45
C ASP A 120 -10.39 19.59 -16.43
N GLU A 121 -11.08 18.52 -16.82
CA GLU A 121 -12.25 18.53 -17.70
C GLU A 121 -13.58 18.67 -16.92
N ASP A 122 -13.55 18.74 -15.58
CA ASP A 122 -14.72 18.67 -14.67
C ASP A 122 -15.64 17.45 -14.97
N ASP A 123 -15.07 16.35 -15.45
CA ASP A 123 -15.79 15.15 -15.88
C ASP A 123 -15.86 14.11 -14.75
N ASN A 124 -16.71 14.39 -13.76
CA ASN A 124 -16.91 13.51 -12.60
C ASN A 124 -17.32 12.09 -13.00
N GLY A 125 -18.09 11.92 -14.09
CA GLY A 125 -18.50 10.60 -14.55
C GLY A 125 -17.31 9.76 -15.04
N LYS A 126 -16.31 10.40 -15.65
CA LYS A 126 -15.07 9.75 -16.07
C LYS A 126 -14.14 9.44 -14.90
N ILE A 127 -14.06 10.32 -13.90
CA ILE A 127 -13.32 10.07 -12.65
C ILE A 127 -13.90 8.81 -11.96
N SER A 128 -15.21 8.79 -11.76
CA SER A 128 -15.91 7.63 -11.17
C SER A 128 -15.68 6.35 -11.97
N ALA A 129 -15.75 6.41 -13.31
CA ALA A 129 -15.49 5.24 -14.15
C ALA A 129 -14.05 4.70 -14.01
N ILE A 130 -13.06 5.59 -13.90
CA ILE A 130 -11.65 5.20 -13.66
C ILE A 130 -11.51 4.56 -12.28
N ILE A 131 -12.08 5.16 -11.24
CA ILE A 131 -12.02 4.63 -9.87
C ILE A 131 -12.68 3.25 -9.79
N ASN A 132 -13.88 3.09 -10.36
CA ASN A 132 -14.58 1.80 -10.40
C ASN A 132 -13.77 0.74 -11.16
N SER A 133 -13.20 1.10 -12.32
CA SER A 133 -12.36 0.18 -13.09
C SER A 133 -11.11 -0.24 -12.33
N THR A 134 -10.49 0.68 -11.58
CA THR A 134 -9.34 0.40 -10.71
C THR A 134 -9.75 -0.58 -9.62
N ILE A 135 -10.80 -0.29 -8.86
CA ILE A 135 -11.27 -1.16 -7.76
C ILE A 135 -11.63 -2.56 -8.27
N ASP A 136 -12.24 -2.65 -9.45
CA ASP A 136 -12.59 -3.91 -10.08
C ASP A 136 -11.35 -4.73 -10.49
N SER A 137 -10.27 -4.07 -10.94
CA SER A 137 -9.01 -4.75 -11.33
C SER A 137 -8.24 -5.33 -10.14
N LEU A 138 -8.46 -4.82 -8.92
CA LEU A 138 -7.78 -5.29 -7.71
C LEU A 138 -8.30 -6.68 -7.28
N GLY A 139 -7.59 -7.73 -7.69
CA GLY A 139 -7.95 -9.13 -7.41
C GLY A 139 -7.88 -9.51 -5.92
N ASN A 140 -6.95 -8.92 -5.18
CA ASN A 140 -6.68 -9.26 -3.78
C ASN A 140 -7.33 -8.31 -2.77
N LEU A 141 -8.10 -7.31 -3.24
CA LEU A 141 -8.64 -6.23 -2.39
C LEU A 141 -9.50 -6.75 -1.24
N GLY A 142 -10.47 -7.63 -1.52
CA GLY A 142 -11.39 -8.15 -0.50
C GLY A 142 -10.70 -9.02 0.55
N GLU A 143 -9.75 -9.87 0.15
CA GLU A 143 -9.01 -10.66 1.13
C GLU A 143 -8.05 -9.78 1.96
N THR A 144 -7.45 -8.76 1.34
CA THR A 144 -6.58 -7.80 2.01
C THR A 144 -7.34 -7.02 3.08
N SER A 145 -8.54 -6.50 2.79
CA SER A 145 -9.38 -5.81 3.78
C SER A 145 -9.78 -6.72 4.93
N ASP A 146 -10.18 -7.96 4.62
CA ASP A 146 -10.59 -8.94 5.63
C ASP A 146 -9.44 -9.28 6.59
N ILE A 147 -8.22 -9.42 6.07
CA ILE A 147 -7.03 -9.66 6.91
C ILE A 147 -6.70 -8.42 7.74
N LEU A 148 -6.78 -7.21 7.17
CA LEU A 148 -6.52 -5.96 7.90
C LEU A 148 -7.43 -5.86 9.13
N VAL A 149 -8.73 -6.04 9.01
CA VAL A 149 -9.66 -5.97 10.15
C VAL A 149 -9.33 -7.00 11.24
N ARG A 150 -8.82 -8.19 10.88
CA ARG A 150 -8.43 -9.21 11.86
C ARG A 150 -7.09 -8.94 12.54
N ILE A 151 -6.17 -8.24 11.86
CA ILE A 151 -4.84 -7.90 12.39
C ILE A 151 -4.91 -6.68 13.30
N LEU A 152 -5.63 -5.64 12.87
CA LEU A 152 -5.61 -4.35 13.53
C LEU A 152 -6.29 -4.42 14.91
N PRO A 153 -5.79 -3.69 15.92
CA PRO A 153 -6.46 -3.60 17.20
C PRO A 153 -7.84 -2.96 17.02
N ASP A 154 -8.87 -3.55 17.62
CA ASP A 154 -10.22 -3.00 17.57
C ASP A 154 -10.31 -1.74 18.47
N PRO A 155 -10.69 -0.56 17.93
CA PRO A 155 -10.77 0.68 18.70
C PRO A 155 -11.80 0.64 19.84
N ASP A 156 -12.86 -0.17 19.72
CA ASP A 156 -13.93 -0.27 20.72
C ASP A 156 -13.55 -1.23 21.87
N THR A 157 -12.85 -2.33 21.55
CA THR A 157 -12.55 -3.38 22.53
C THR A 157 -11.10 -3.34 23.06
N ASP A 158 -10.16 -2.76 22.31
CA ASP A 158 -8.76 -2.54 22.71
C ASP A 158 -8.29 -1.10 22.39
N PRO A 159 -8.88 -0.07 22.99
CA PRO A 159 -8.55 1.33 22.69
C PRO A 159 -7.10 1.69 23.02
N ALA A 160 -6.51 1.06 24.05
CA ALA A 160 -5.11 1.29 24.41
C ALA A 160 -4.15 0.65 23.40
N GLY A 161 -4.44 -0.56 22.93
CA GLY A 161 -3.68 -1.21 21.86
C GLY A 161 -3.82 -0.45 20.54
N PHE A 162 -5.02 0.03 20.22
CA PHE A 162 -5.28 0.85 19.03
C PHE A 162 -4.47 2.16 19.07
N GLN A 163 -4.47 2.88 20.20
CA GLN A 163 -3.65 4.09 20.33
C GLN A 163 -2.15 3.81 20.18
N ALA A 164 -1.64 2.74 20.78
CA ALA A 164 -0.23 2.37 20.62
C ALA A 164 0.13 2.03 19.17
N PHE A 165 -0.79 1.37 18.45
CA PHE A 165 -0.67 1.11 17.02
C PHE A 165 -0.69 2.40 16.19
N LEU A 166 -1.61 3.33 16.49
CA LEU A 166 -1.62 4.64 15.85
C LEU A 166 -0.29 5.33 16.07
N ASP A 167 0.18 5.47 17.31
CA ASP A 167 1.43 6.16 17.65
C ASP A 167 2.65 5.58 16.90
N ASN A 168 2.66 4.27 16.64
CA ASN A 168 3.73 3.56 15.94
C ASN A 168 3.65 3.63 14.40
N SER A 169 2.51 4.03 13.84
CA SER A 169 2.25 4.01 12.38
C SER A 169 2.36 5.39 11.75
N ALA A 170 2.76 5.45 10.48
CA ALA A 170 2.77 6.70 9.71
C ALA A 170 1.35 7.12 9.31
N ALA A 171 1.11 8.43 9.14
CA ALA A 171 -0.22 8.93 8.79
C ALA A 171 -0.64 8.48 7.39
N GLU A 172 0.31 8.40 6.46
CA GLU A 172 0.10 7.94 5.09
C GLU A 172 -0.32 6.48 5.03
N ASP A 173 0.33 5.61 5.81
CA ASP A 173 0.01 4.18 5.88
C ASP A 173 -1.39 3.94 6.48
N LEU A 174 -1.76 4.72 7.51
CA LEU A 174 -3.08 4.68 8.11
C LEU A 174 -4.16 5.14 7.12
N GLY A 175 -3.89 6.23 6.38
CA GLY A 175 -4.80 6.73 5.35
C GLY A 175 -4.99 5.73 4.22
N MET A 176 -3.91 5.11 3.75
CA MET A 176 -3.99 4.09 2.70
C MET A 176 -4.77 2.85 3.15
N ALA A 177 -4.58 2.40 4.39
CA ALA A 177 -5.36 1.31 4.94
C ALA A 177 -6.86 1.66 5.05
N ALA A 178 -7.21 2.89 5.43
CA ALA A 178 -8.60 3.35 5.40
C ALA A 178 -9.18 3.31 3.97
N VAL A 179 -8.42 3.75 2.97
CA VAL A 179 -8.84 3.68 1.56
C VAL A 179 -9.02 2.23 1.10
N ILE A 180 -8.13 1.31 1.46
CA ILE A 180 -8.28 -0.12 1.13
C ILE A 180 -9.59 -0.69 1.69
N LEU A 181 -9.89 -0.41 2.96
CA LEU A 181 -11.12 -0.88 3.61
C LEU A 181 -12.38 -0.31 2.92
N LEU A 182 -12.40 0.99 2.62
CA LEU A 182 -13.51 1.63 1.92
C LEU A 182 -13.65 1.16 0.47
N ALA A 183 -12.53 0.93 -0.23
CA ALA A 183 -12.53 0.42 -1.60
C ALA A 183 -13.04 -1.02 -1.66
N ALA A 184 -12.73 -1.85 -0.66
CA ALA A 184 -13.29 -3.20 -0.56
C ALA A 184 -14.80 -3.17 -0.34
N GLU A 185 -15.28 -2.28 0.55
CA GLU A 185 -16.72 -2.10 0.77
C GLU A 185 -17.43 -1.56 -0.46
N SER A 186 -16.85 -0.59 -1.17
CA SER A 186 -17.47 -0.05 -2.38
C SER A 186 -17.60 -1.12 -3.47
N LYS A 187 -16.60 -1.98 -3.64
CA LYS A 187 -16.65 -3.14 -4.54
C LYS A 187 -17.82 -4.08 -4.19
N ASN A 188 -18.06 -4.30 -2.90
CA ASN A 188 -19.13 -5.17 -2.42
C ASN A 188 -20.53 -4.52 -2.51
N ASN A 189 -20.61 -3.19 -2.61
CA ASN A 189 -21.85 -2.42 -2.60
C ASN A 189 -22.22 -1.82 -3.97
N GLY A 190 -21.72 -2.39 -5.07
CA GLY A 190 -22.11 -1.99 -6.43
C GLY A 190 -21.24 -0.89 -7.07
N GLY A 191 -20.06 -0.62 -6.50
CA GLY A 191 -19.10 0.37 -6.99
C GLY A 191 -19.03 1.61 -6.10
N ALA A 192 -18.05 2.48 -6.39
CA ALA A 192 -17.79 3.70 -5.63
C ALA A 192 -18.98 4.67 -5.62
N ASP A 193 -19.67 4.84 -6.75
CA ASP A 193 -20.79 5.78 -6.84
C ASP A 193 -21.97 5.35 -5.98
N GLU A 194 -22.43 4.09 -6.12
CA GLU A 194 -23.54 3.55 -5.34
C GLU A 194 -23.20 3.53 -3.84
N TYR A 195 -21.95 3.19 -3.51
CA TYR A 195 -21.48 3.18 -2.14
C TYR A 195 -21.44 4.58 -1.53
N LEU A 196 -20.96 5.61 -2.24
CA LEU A 196 -20.92 6.97 -1.72
C LEU A 196 -22.32 7.60 -1.63
N GLU A 197 -23.22 7.32 -2.56
CA GLU A 197 -24.57 7.91 -2.57
C GLU A 197 -25.52 7.24 -1.57
N ASN A 198 -25.45 5.91 -1.43
CA ASN A 198 -26.47 5.12 -0.70
C ASN A 198 -25.88 4.17 0.35
N GLY A 199 -24.60 3.86 0.26
CA GLY A 199 -23.92 2.83 1.05
C GLY A 199 -23.27 3.34 2.32
N PHE A 200 -22.51 4.43 2.24
CA PHE A 200 -21.61 4.89 3.28
C PHE A 200 -22.22 6.04 4.10
N ASP A 201 -22.32 5.83 5.41
CA ASP A 201 -22.69 6.86 6.39
C ASP A 201 -21.61 6.93 7.47
N PRO A 202 -20.69 7.92 7.43
CA PRO A 202 -19.63 8.06 8.42
C PRO A 202 -20.16 8.18 9.86
N ALA A 203 -21.38 8.68 10.06
CA ALA A 203 -21.98 8.80 11.39
C ALA A 203 -22.54 7.46 11.91
N ASN A 204 -22.81 6.51 11.02
CA ASN A 204 -23.39 5.20 11.35
C ASN A 204 -22.72 4.08 10.53
N PRO A 205 -21.44 3.78 10.76
CA PRO A 205 -20.73 2.74 10.04
C PRO A 205 -21.39 1.37 10.28
N LYS A 206 -21.67 0.65 9.19
CA LYS A 206 -22.54 -0.54 9.17
C LYS A 206 -21.80 -1.85 9.42
N ASN A 207 -20.52 -1.91 9.07
CA ASN A 207 -19.68 -3.10 9.14
C ASN A 207 -18.30 -2.78 9.76
N ASP A 208 -17.52 -3.83 10.02
CA ASP A 208 -16.22 -3.69 10.70
C ASP A 208 -15.18 -2.97 9.81
N ASN A 209 -15.27 -3.10 8.48
CA ASN A 209 -14.43 -2.38 7.53
C ASN A 209 -14.67 -0.86 7.63
N GLU A 210 -15.92 -0.41 7.60
CA GLU A 210 -16.30 1.00 7.73
C GLU A 210 -15.88 1.59 9.08
N LYS A 211 -16.12 0.85 10.17
CA LYS A 211 -15.71 1.29 11.53
C LYS A 211 -14.21 1.46 11.63
N MET A 212 -13.45 0.46 11.17
CA MET A 212 -12.00 0.50 11.20
C MET A 212 -11.47 1.61 10.28
N ALA A 213 -12.01 1.76 9.07
CA ALA A 213 -11.62 2.82 8.15
C ALA A 213 -11.82 4.22 8.74
N LEU A 214 -12.97 4.45 9.39
CA LEU A 214 -13.25 5.70 10.09
C LEU A 214 -12.27 5.95 11.24
N ALA A 215 -12.02 4.94 12.08
CA ALA A 215 -11.10 5.07 13.20
C ALA A 215 -9.66 5.36 12.74
N LEU A 216 -9.22 4.72 11.64
CA LEU A 216 -7.92 5.00 11.02
C LEU A 216 -7.88 6.43 10.45
N ALA A 217 -8.91 6.86 9.73
CA ALA A 217 -9.01 8.22 9.20
C ALA A 217 -8.97 9.28 10.30
N GLN A 218 -9.69 9.08 11.41
CA GLN A 218 -9.63 9.94 12.59
C GLN A 218 -8.22 9.96 13.18
N GLY A 219 -7.56 8.80 13.30
CA GLY A 219 -6.17 8.71 13.73
C GLY A 219 -5.19 9.47 12.82
N VAL A 220 -5.46 9.53 11.51
CA VAL A 220 -4.72 10.39 10.56
C VAL A 220 -4.95 11.86 10.88
N GLY A 221 -6.19 12.27 11.07
CA GLY A 221 -6.54 13.65 11.43
C GLY A 221 -5.85 14.13 12.71
N ASP A 222 -5.82 13.27 13.74
CA ASP A 222 -5.16 13.55 15.01
C ASP A 222 -3.63 13.66 14.88
N LYS A 223 -3.02 12.81 14.04
CA LYS A 223 -1.57 12.85 13.77
C LYS A 223 -1.14 14.09 13.01
N ILE A 224 -1.86 14.43 11.94
CA ILE A 224 -1.50 15.54 11.07
C ILE A 224 -1.81 16.86 11.78
N GLY A 225 -2.86 16.92 12.60
CA GLY A 225 -3.30 18.10 13.33
C GLY A 225 -3.82 19.22 12.42
N ALA A 226 -4.62 20.14 12.95
CA ALA A 226 -5.13 21.27 12.18
C ALA A 226 -4.00 22.25 11.81
N GLY A 227 -3.56 22.23 10.55
CA GLY A 227 -2.55 23.15 10.00
C GLY A 227 -1.09 22.77 10.27
N THR A 228 -0.84 21.58 10.81
CA THR A 228 0.49 20.98 10.96
C THR A 228 0.71 19.93 9.87
N GLY A 229 1.98 19.56 9.58
CA GLY A 229 2.32 18.61 8.52
C GLY A 229 2.84 19.25 7.21
N SER A 230 3.40 18.39 6.37
CA SER A 230 3.82 18.63 4.99
C SER A 230 2.62 18.95 4.08
N ASP A 231 2.88 19.45 2.87
CA ASP A 231 1.81 19.77 1.92
C ASP A 231 1.01 18.51 1.51
N GLY A 232 1.66 17.34 1.48
CA GLY A 232 1.00 16.06 1.23
C GLY A 232 0.10 15.62 2.38
N GLU A 233 0.57 15.75 3.62
CA GLU A 233 -0.23 15.43 4.81
C GLU A 233 -1.45 16.36 4.94
N LYS A 234 -1.30 17.65 4.62
CA LYS A 234 -2.44 18.59 4.58
C LYS A 234 -3.45 18.20 3.52
N ALA A 235 -3.00 17.86 2.31
CA ALA A 235 -3.89 17.40 1.25
C ALA A 235 -4.65 16.12 1.65
N LEU A 236 -3.98 15.18 2.31
CA LEU A 236 -4.62 13.98 2.85
C LEU A 236 -5.69 14.32 3.88
N ARG A 237 -5.38 15.22 4.83
CA ARG A 237 -6.35 15.69 5.83
C ARG A 237 -7.56 16.37 5.19
N ASP A 238 -7.34 17.26 4.22
CA ASP A 238 -8.41 17.97 3.52
C ASP A 238 -9.35 16.99 2.80
N ILE A 239 -8.80 15.96 2.15
CA ILE A 239 -9.59 14.88 1.52
C ILE A 239 -10.44 14.15 2.57
N LEU A 240 -9.87 13.81 3.73
CA LEU A 240 -10.61 13.12 4.79
C LEU A 240 -11.74 14.01 5.39
N GLU A 241 -11.51 15.32 5.51
CA GLU A 241 -12.57 16.29 5.90
C GLU A 241 -13.68 16.37 4.85
N GLU A 242 -13.34 16.42 3.57
CA GLU A 242 -14.31 16.46 2.46
C GLU A 242 -15.16 15.18 2.40
N LEU A 243 -14.58 14.04 2.75
CA LEU A 243 -15.29 12.76 2.86
C LEU A 243 -16.11 12.62 4.16
N GLY A 244 -16.07 13.61 5.05
CA GLY A 244 -16.78 13.59 6.33
C GLY A 244 -16.26 12.54 7.32
N LEU A 245 -14.98 12.16 7.19
CA LEU A 245 -14.32 11.15 8.02
C LEU A 245 -13.66 11.74 9.28
N LEU A 246 -13.56 13.07 9.37
CA LEU A 246 -12.97 13.83 10.47
C LEU A 246 -14.00 14.69 11.20
#